data_AF-A0A1V5VLF1-F1
#
_entry.id   AF-A0A1V5VLF1-F1
#
_cell.length_a   1.000
_cell.length_b   1.000
_cell.length_c   1.000
_cell.angle_alpha   90.00
_cell.angle_beta   90.00
_cell.angle_gamma   90.00
#
_symmetry.space_group_name_H-M   'P 1'
#
loop_
_entity.id
_entity.type
_entity.pdbx_description
1 polymer ?
#
loop_
_entity_poly.entity_id
_entity_poly.type
_entity_poly.pdbx_seq_one_letter_code
_entity_poly.pdbx_strand_id
1 'polypeptide(L)'
;MNNKKDTKKNCPSANWRIKAGFTLIELMIVVTVIGILSAIAIPKFINMTRKSTEAATKGNLATLRSAISIYYSENEGTYPANTESAKAMEPTALYTANITYLQNTLIPKYVNRWPVCHVPPHHNKTDTVDEYSTFAQLDVTCDGEWAYIGNGDDTKFGHIFVECWHKDINDSYISGW
;
A
#
# COMPACT_ATOMS: atom_id res chain seq x y z
N MET A 1 27.19 -43.46 -78.61
CA MET A 1 26.99 -44.20 -77.35
C MET A 1 26.10 -43.36 -76.46
N ASN A 2 24.87 -43.82 -76.23
CA ASN A 2 23.77 -42.98 -75.71
C ASN A 2 23.81 -42.84 -74.18
N ASN A 3 23.67 -41.57 -73.78
CA ASN A 3 23.54 -41.00 -72.45
C ASN A 3 22.30 -41.55 -71.72
N LYS A 4 22.51 -42.32 -70.65
CA LYS A 4 21.44 -42.76 -69.74
C LYS A 4 21.35 -41.76 -68.59
N LYS A 5 20.37 -40.85 -68.66
CA LYS A 5 20.07 -39.90 -67.59
C LYS A 5 19.37 -40.64 -66.45
N ASP A 6 20.01 -40.69 -65.29
CA ASP A 6 19.44 -41.24 -64.05
C ASP A 6 18.30 -40.34 -63.55
N THR A 7 17.06 -40.79 -63.72
CA THR A 7 15.88 -40.14 -63.14
C THR A 7 15.77 -40.54 -61.67
N LYS A 8 16.31 -39.72 -60.76
CA LYS A 8 16.02 -39.84 -59.33
C LYS A 8 14.53 -39.59 -59.10
N LYS A 9 13.78 -40.64 -58.79
CA LYS A 9 12.37 -40.55 -58.38
C LYS A 9 12.30 -39.83 -57.04
N ASN A 10 11.70 -38.64 -57.02
CA ASN A 10 11.37 -37.93 -55.77
C ASN A 10 10.26 -38.69 -55.04
N CYS A 11 10.61 -39.41 -53.97
CA CYS A 11 9.63 -39.92 -53.02
C CYS A 11 9.20 -38.79 -52.08
N PRO A 12 7.88 -38.55 -51.88
CA PRO A 12 7.41 -37.58 -50.90
C PRO A 12 7.82 -38.03 -49.50
N SER A 13 8.56 -37.20 -48.77
CA SER A 13 8.89 -37.42 -47.36
C SER A 13 7.60 -37.32 -46.54
N ALA A 14 7.08 -38.46 -46.09
CA ALA A 14 5.91 -38.52 -45.24
C ALA A 14 6.21 -37.85 -43.88
N ASN A 15 5.62 -36.68 -43.62
CA ASN A 15 5.65 -36.03 -42.32
C ASN A 15 4.72 -36.77 -41.36
N TRP A 16 5.27 -37.69 -40.57
CA TRP A 16 4.55 -38.35 -39.48
C TRP A 16 4.39 -37.38 -38.30
N ARG A 17 3.28 -36.64 -38.28
CA ARG A 17 2.85 -35.91 -37.08
C ARG A 17 2.29 -36.93 -36.09
N ILE A 18 3.11 -37.34 -35.12
CA ILE A 18 2.65 -38.13 -33.97
C ILE A 18 1.69 -37.23 -33.18
N LYS A 19 0.40 -37.55 -33.21
CA LYS A 19 -0.58 -36.93 -32.31
C LYS A 19 -0.47 -37.61 -30.95
N ALA A 20 0.33 -37.04 -30.05
CA ALA A 20 0.32 -37.42 -28.64
C ALA A 20 -0.98 -36.87 -28.02
N GLY A 21 -1.91 -37.75 -27.65
CA GLY A 21 -3.09 -37.40 -26.86
C GLY A 21 -2.77 -37.51 -25.37
N PHE A 22 -3.13 -36.50 -24.58
CA PHE A 22 -3.09 -36.58 -23.12
C PHE A 22 -4.11 -37.60 -22.62
N THR A 23 -3.74 -38.41 -21.63
CA THR A 23 -4.69 -39.30 -20.98
C THR A 23 -5.53 -38.53 -19.95
N LEU A 24 -6.81 -38.90 -19.77
CA LEU A 24 -7.66 -38.26 -18.77
C LEU A 24 -7.13 -38.46 -17.35
N ILE A 25 -6.53 -39.62 -17.06
CA ILE A 25 -5.96 -39.92 -15.75
C ILE A 25 -4.73 -39.07 -15.43
N GLU A 26 -3.91 -38.76 -16.42
CA GLU A 26 -2.74 -37.89 -16.27
C GLU A 26 -3.16 -36.47 -15.92
N LEU A 27 -4.21 -35.95 -16.58
CA LEU A 27 -4.79 -34.65 -16.20
C LEU A 27 -5.39 -34.69 -14.79
N MET A 28 -6.09 -35.77 -14.42
CA MET A 28 -6.72 -35.91 -13.10
C MET A 28 -5.70 -35.86 -11.96
N ILE A 29 -4.60 -36.60 -12.06
CA ILE A 29 -3.56 -36.60 -11.02
C ILE A 29 -2.94 -35.21 -10.88
N VAL A 30 -2.69 -34.52 -12.00
CA VAL A 30 -2.11 -33.17 -11.99
C VAL A 30 -3.02 -32.18 -11.26
N VAL A 31 -4.32 -32.14 -11.57
CA VAL A 31 -5.23 -31.21 -10.89
C VAL A 31 -5.43 -31.58 -9.42
N THR A 32 -5.38 -32.87 -9.05
CA THR A 32 -5.41 -33.30 -7.65
C THR A 32 -4.18 -32.82 -6.88
N VAL A 33 -2.98 -33.00 -7.42
CA VAL A 33 -1.74 -32.55 -6.77
C VAL A 33 -1.72 -31.03 -6.62
N ILE A 34 -2.08 -30.27 -7.67
CA ILE A 34 -2.19 -28.81 -7.61
C ILE A 34 -3.23 -28.39 -6.58
N GLY A 35 -4.36 -29.10 -6.46
CA GLY A 35 -5.40 -28.83 -5.47
C GLY A 35 -4.88 -28.92 -4.03
N ILE A 36 -4.12 -29.98 -3.70
CA ILE A 36 -3.54 -30.17 -2.36
C ILE A 36 -2.52 -29.06 -2.04
N LEU A 37 -1.64 -28.74 -2.99
CA LEU A 37 -0.64 -27.69 -2.80
C LEU A 37 -1.30 -26.30 -2.64
N SER A 38 -2.33 -26.02 -3.43
CA SER A 38 -3.04 -24.73 -3.42
C SER A 38 -3.76 -24.51 -2.09
N ALA A 39 -4.35 -25.55 -1.49
CA ALA A 39 -5.04 -25.45 -0.21
C ALA A 39 -4.16 -24.91 0.93
N ILE A 40 -2.86 -25.26 0.94
CA ILE A 40 -1.90 -24.78 1.94
C ILE A 40 -1.28 -23.44 1.51
N ALA A 41 -1.00 -23.27 0.22
CA ALA A 41 -0.29 -22.12 -0.30
C ALA A 41 -1.13 -20.82 -0.26
N ILE A 42 -2.42 -20.88 -0.61
CA ILE A 42 -3.29 -19.70 -0.71
C ILE A 42 -3.40 -18.90 0.60
N PRO A 43 -3.78 -19.50 1.77
CA PRO A 43 -3.91 -18.72 3.00
C PRO A 43 -2.58 -18.12 3.45
N LYS A 44 -1.46 -18.84 3.23
CA LYS A 44 -0.11 -18.33 3.51
C LYS A 44 0.23 -17.13 2.64
N PHE A 45 -0.11 -17.19 1.35
CA PHE A 45 0.14 -16.09 0.41
C PHE A 45 -0.68 -14.83 0.75
N ILE A 46 -1.94 -14.98 1.15
CA ILE A 46 -2.78 -13.87 1.61
C ILE A 46 -2.17 -13.19 2.84
N ASN A 47 -1.75 -13.96 3.84
CA ASN A 47 -1.11 -13.41 5.04
C ASN A 47 0.23 -12.74 4.75
N MET A 48 1.04 -13.30 3.82
CA MET A 48 2.29 -12.68 3.39
C MET A 48 2.05 -11.33 2.70
N THR A 49 1.04 -11.26 1.84
CA THR A 49 0.64 -10.02 1.17
C THR A 49 0.14 -8.98 2.16
N ARG A 50 -0.67 -9.38 3.15
CA ARG A 50 -1.11 -8.52 4.25
C ARG A 50 0.08 -7.97 5.04
N LYS A 51 0.99 -8.84 5.48
CA LYS A 51 2.21 -8.46 6.20
C LYS A 51 3.06 -7.46 5.42
N SER A 52 3.25 -7.71 4.12
CA SER A 52 4.00 -6.80 3.25
C SER A 52 3.37 -5.42 3.18
N THR A 53 2.03 -5.37 3.16
CA THR A 53 1.30 -4.10 3.07
C THR A 53 1.35 -3.34 4.39
N GLU A 54 1.12 -4.01 5.51
CA GLU A 54 1.23 -3.42 6.85
C GLU A 54 2.66 -2.87 7.08
N ALA A 55 3.68 -3.61 6.65
CA ALA A 55 5.07 -3.15 6.71
C ALA A 55 5.33 -1.92 5.83
N ALA A 56 4.75 -1.86 4.63
CA ALA A 56 4.83 -0.69 3.77
C ALA A 56 4.18 0.54 4.43
N THR A 57 3.00 0.39 5.02
CA THR A 57 2.31 1.46 5.76
C THR A 57 3.14 1.95 6.94
N LYS A 58 3.77 1.04 7.72
CA LYS A 58 4.69 1.44 8.80
C LYS A 58 5.93 2.18 8.28
N GLY A 59 6.47 1.79 7.13
CA GLY A 59 7.58 2.51 6.48
C GLY A 59 7.18 3.91 6.01
N ASN A 60 5.96 4.05 5.46
CA ASN A 60 5.38 5.33 5.10
C ASN A 60 5.16 6.23 6.33
N LEU A 61 4.67 5.65 7.43
CA LEU A 61 4.51 6.35 8.70
C LEU A 61 5.85 6.90 9.23
N ALA A 62 6.90 6.08 9.19
CA ALA A 62 8.25 6.51 9.59
C ALA A 62 8.78 7.64 8.69
N THR A 63 8.49 7.59 7.39
CA THR A 63 8.85 8.65 6.44
C THR A 63 8.18 9.98 6.81
N LEU A 64 6.87 9.94 7.11
CA LEU A 64 6.13 11.14 7.54
C LEU A 64 6.62 11.68 8.87
N ARG A 65 6.88 10.82 9.87
CA ARG A 65 7.46 11.22 11.16
C ARG A 65 8.83 11.88 11.00
N SER A 66 9.66 11.36 10.11
CA SER A 66 10.95 11.96 9.78
C SER A 66 10.76 13.35 9.15
N ALA A 67 9.82 13.50 8.23
CA ALA A 67 9.54 14.78 7.58
C ALA A 67 9.06 15.84 8.58
N ILE A 68 8.16 15.47 9.48
CA ILE A 68 7.67 16.33 10.57
C ILE A 68 8.83 16.71 11.51
N SER A 69 9.72 15.77 11.82
CA SER A 69 10.90 16.04 12.67
C SER A 69 11.89 17.03 12.02
N ILE A 70 12.08 16.93 10.70
CA ILE A 70 12.92 17.87 9.96
C ILE A 70 12.26 19.26 9.93
N TYR A 71 10.95 19.33 9.66
CA TYR A 71 10.19 20.59 9.75
C TYR A 71 10.37 21.23 11.12
N TYR A 72 10.17 20.46 12.20
CA TYR A 72 10.32 20.95 13.57
C TYR A 72 11.70 21.59 13.82
N SER A 73 12.77 20.95 13.32
CA SER A 73 14.13 21.47 13.45
C SER A 73 14.38 22.74 12.64
N GLU A 74 13.71 22.93 11.50
CA GLU A 74 13.87 24.12 10.66
C GLU A 74 12.99 25.29 11.08
N ASN A 75 11.89 25.00 11.78
CA ASN A 75 10.87 25.96 12.18
C ASN A 75 10.98 26.31 13.67
N GLU A 76 12.20 26.48 14.17
CA GLU A 76 12.48 26.96 15.54
C GLU A 76 11.80 26.14 16.65
N GLY A 77 11.62 24.83 16.43
CA GLY A 77 10.96 23.95 17.39
C GLY A 77 9.43 24.08 17.42
N THR A 78 8.83 24.47 16.29
CA THR A 78 7.38 24.45 16.09
C THR A 78 7.00 23.32 15.13
N TYR A 79 5.95 22.56 15.48
CA TYR A 79 5.40 21.54 14.60
C TYR A 79 4.45 22.16 13.57
N PRO A 80 4.23 21.49 12.41
CA PRO A 80 3.18 21.91 11.49
C PRO A 80 1.86 22.00 12.25
N ALA A 81 1.17 23.13 12.19
CA ALA A 81 -0.11 23.26 12.86
C ALA A 81 -1.03 24.13 12.04
N ASN A 82 -2.30 23.75 12.02
CA ASN A 82 -3.37 24.48 11.35
C ASN A 82 -3.78 25.75 12.13
N THR A 83 -2.87 26.41 12.85
CA THR A 83 -3.18 27.52 13.76
C THR A 83 -3.76 28.76 13.07
N GLU A 84 -3.66 28.88 11.74
CA GLU A 84 -4.40 29.90 10.99
C GLU A 84 -5.91 29.60 10.86
N SER A 85 -6.31 28.32 10.88
CA SER A 85 -7.72 27.90 10.83
C SER A 85 -8.46 28.12 12.16
N ALA A 86 -7.75 28.30 13.26
CA ALA A 86 -8.35 28.63 14.56
C ALA A 86 -8.64 30.13 14.75
N LYS A 87 -8.08 31.01 13.90
CA LYS A 87 -8.22 32.47 14.06
C LYS A 87 -8.92 33.21 12.91
N ALA A 88 -9.16 32.59 11.76
CA ALA A 88 -9.90 33.28 10.69
C ALA A 88 -10.53 32.32 9.67
N MET A 89 -11.67 31.68 9.96
CA MET A 89 -12.68 31.43 8.92
C MET A 89 -13.99 30.81 9.45
N GLU A 90 -15.08 31.17 8.79
CA GLU A 90 -16.44 30.70 9.04
C GLU A 90 -16.57 29.15 8.94
N PRO A 91 -17.49 28.53 9.70
CA PRO A 91 -17.48 27.10 10.04
C PRO A 91 -17.51 26.10 8.86
N THR A 92 -17.99 26.50 7.69
CA THR A 92 -18.22 25.59 6.55
C THR A 92 -17.07 25.53 5.55
N ALA A 93 -16.15 26.48 5.55
CA ALA A 93 -14.93 26.43 4.72
C ALA A 93 -13.76 25.69 5.40
N LEU A 94 -13.92 25.36 6.68
CA LEU A 94 -12.89 24.76 7.51
C LEU A 94 -12.65 23.27 7.20
N TYR A 95 -13.67 22.51 6.80
CA TYR A 95 -13.52 21.06 6.61
C TYR A 95 -12.62 20.73 5.40
N THR A 96 -12.81 21.39 4.26
CA THR A 96 -12.04 21.09 3.05
C THR A 96 -10.63 21.73 3.06
N ALA A 97 -10.41 22.83 3.79
CA ALA A 97 -9.11 23.50 3.89
C ALA A 97 -8.18 22.83 4.91
N ASN A 98 -8.73 22.23 5.97
CA ASN A 98 -7.95 21.56 7.03
C ASN A 98 -7.43 20.17 6.63
N ILE A 99 -8.01 19.50 5.62
CA ILE A 99 -7.63 18.13 5.18
C ILE A 99 -6.37 18.13 4.29
N THR A 100 -5.77 19.29 4.00
CA THR A 100 -4.63 19.40 3.06
C THR A 100 -3.48 20.27 3.60
N TYR A 101 -3.60 20.87 4.78
CA TYR A 101 -2.59 21.83 5.25
C TYR A 101 -1.24 21.15 5.51
N LEU A 102 -1.24 20.04 6.23
CA LEU A 102 -0.06 19.24 6.50
C LEU A 102 0.57 18.73 5.21
N GLN A 103 -0.25 18.27 4.27
CA GLN A 103 0.23 17.79 2.97
C GLN A 103 0.95 18.92 2.21
N ASN A 104 0.33 20.10 2.13
CA ASN A 104 0.92 21.28 1.49
C ASN A 104 2.15 21.82 2.22
N THR A 105 2.23 21.62 3.54
CA THR A 105 3.36 22.06 4.35
C THR A 105 4.56 21.14 4.19
N LEU A 106 4.32 19.82 4.11
CA LEU A 106 5.39 18.83 3.99
C LEU A 106 5.85 18.62 2.53
N ILE A 107 5.00 18.88 1.55
CA ILE A 107 5.28 18.66 0.13
C ILE A 107 5.55 19.99 -0.58
N PRO A 108 6.55 20.08 -1.48
CA PRO A 108 7.52 19.04 -1.83
C PRO A 108 8.78 19.08 -0.96
N LYS A 109 8.86 19.99 0.02
CA LYS A 109 10.11 20.34 0.68
C LYS A 109 10.67 19.21 1.55
N TYR A 110 9.81 18.53 2.30
CA TYR A 110 10.21 17.50 3.27
C TYR A 110 9.87 16.09 2.78
N VAL A 111 8.85 15.94 1.94
CA VAL A 111 8.53 14.69 1.22
C VAL A 111 8.15 14.99 -0.22
N ASN A 112 8.54 14.12 -1.15
CA ASN A 112 8.26 14.32 -2.58
C ASN A 112 6.78 14.08 -2.96
N ARG A 113 6.08 13.26 -2.18
CA ARG A 113 4.66 12.93 -2.36
C ARG A 113 4.08 12.42 -1.03
N TRP A 114 2.80 12.71 -0.78
CA TRP A 114 2.07 12.09 0.32
C TRP A 114 1.95 10.58 0.13
N PRO A 115 2.40 9.76 1.10
CA PRO A 115 2.35 8.32 0.96
C PRO A 115 0.95 7.77 1.24
N VAL A 116 0.62 6.65 0.59
CA VAL A 116 -0.66 5.95 0.78
C VAL A 116 -0.62 5.17 2.10
N CYS A 117 -1.67 5.30 2.91
CA CYS A 117 -1.99 4.41 4.01
C CYS A 117 -2.77 3.20 3.48
N HIS A 118 -2.40 1.99 3.91
CA HIS A 118 -3.22 0.81 3.64
C HIS A 118 -3.14 -0.21 4.78
N VAL A 119 -4.31 -0.54 5.34
CA VAL A 119 -4.45 -1.50 6.43
C VAL A 119 -5.43 -2.62 6.02
N PRO A 120 -5.00 -3.57 5.17
CA PRO A 120 -5.87 -4.66 4.75
C PRO A 120 -6.06 -5.69 5.88
N PRO A 121 -7.21 -6.40 5.92
CA PRO A 121 -8.37 -6.27 5.04
C PRO A 121 -9.36 -5.18 5.48
N HIS A 122 -9.01 -4.38 6.48
CA HIS A 122 -9.96 -3.57 7.24
C HIS A 122 -10.34 -2.26 6.55
N HIS A 123 -9.39 -1.63 5.86
CA HIS A 123 -9.59 -0.33 5.22
C HIS A 123 -9.12 -0.32 3.78
N ASN A 124 -9.75 0.53 2.99
CA ASN A 124 -9.33 0.80 1.62
C ASN A 124 -7.99 1.55 1.62
N LYS A 125 -7.35 1.60 0.45
CA LYS A 125 -6.16 2.43 0.26
C LYS A 125 -6.59 3.89 0.25
N THR A 126 -5.94 4.72 1.04
CA THR A 126 -6.19 6.16 1.07
C THR A 126 -4.91 6.93 1.27
N ASP A 127 -4.85 8.14 0.75
CA ASP A 127 -3.78 9.12 0.96
C ASP A 127 -4.31 10.40 1.63
N THR A 128 -5.51 10.36 2.19
CA THR A 128 -6.09 11.44 2.99
C THR A 128 -5.45 11.52 4.37
N VAL A 129 -5.56 12.70 4.98
CA VAL A 129 -5.15 12.94 6.35
C VAL A 129 -6.18 13.79 7.07
N ASP A 130 -6.57 13.35 8.26
CA ASP A 130 -7.36 14.16 9.18
C ASP A 130 -6.45 14.90 10.16
N GLU A 131 -6.64 16.21 10.23
CA GLU A 131 -5.81 17.12 11.02
C GLU A 131 -6.58 17.65 12.23
N TYR A 132 -6.05 17.37 13.42
CA TYR A 132 -6.64 17.72 14.70
C TYR A 132 -5.72 18.68 15.48
N SER A 133 -6.33 19.61 16.23
CA SER A 133 -5.56 20.53 17.09
C SER A 133 -5.34 19.99 18.51
N THR A 134 -6.15 19.02 18.94
CA THR A 134 -6.02 18.36 20.24
C THR A 134 -6.50 16.91 20.16
N PHE A 135 -6.03 16.06 21.09
CA PHE A 135 -6.53 14.69 21.24
C PHE A 135 -8.03 14.60 21.54
N ALA A 136 -8.63 15.64 22.11
CA ALA A 136 -10.06 15.66 22.41
C ALA A 136 -10.94 15.77 21.15
N GLN A 137 -10.34 16.20 20.03
CA GLN A 137 -11.01 16.29 18.72
C GLN A 137 -10.82 15.05 17.87
N LEU A 138 -9.97 14.11 18.29
CA LEU A 138 -9.77 12.88 17.54
C LEU A 138 -11.11 12.15 17.47
N ASP A 139 -11.69 12.09 16.28
CA ASP A 139 -12.86 11.26 16.06
C ASP A 139 -12.41 9.82 16.30
N VAL A 140 -13.16 9.11 17.14
CA VAL A 140 -12.83 7.73 17.59
C VAL A 140 -13.10 6.70 16.47
N THR A 141 -13.16 7.19 15.24
CA THR A 141 -13.47 6.45 14.03
C THR A 141 -12.32 5.52 13.68
N CYS A 142 -12.61 4.61 12.76
CA CYS A 142 -11.68 3.60 12.32
C CYS A 142 -11.69 3.67 10.81
N ASP A 143 -11.18 4.78 10.27
CA ASP A 143 -11.29 5.05 8.84
C ASP A 143 -10.07 4.54 8.06
N GLY A 144 -8.98 4.25 8.78
CA GLY A 144 -7.74 3.70 8.21
C GLY A 144 -6.92 4.72 7.45
N GLU A 145 -7.19 6.00 7.69
CA GLU A 145 -6.52 7.14 7.07
C GLU A 145 -5.32 7.58 7.93
N TRP A 146 -4.58 8.58 7.47
CA TRP A 146 -3.59 9.23 8.32
C TRP A 146 -4.31 10.18 9.28
N ALA A 147 -3.87 10.22 10.53
CA ALA A 147 -4.33 11.22 11.48
C ALA A 147 -3.12 11.98 12.03
N TYR A 148 -3.25 13.29 12.10
CA TYR A 148 -2.21 14.18 12.58
C TYR A 148 -2.75 15.08 13.69
N ILE A 149 -1.98 15.18 14.79
CA ILE A 149 -2.27 16.09 15.90
C ILE A 149 -1.15 17.10 16.00
N GLY A 150 -1.46 18.35 15.64
CA GLY A 150 -0.53 19.47 15.69
C GLY A 150 -1.19 20.70 16.32
N ASN A 151 -0.55 21.27 17.33
CA ASN A 151 -0.91 22.56 17.89
C ASN A 151 0.34 23.45 17.88
N GLY A 152 0.26 24.61 17.21
CA GLY A 152 1.42 25.47 16.97
C GLY A 152 1.99 26.09 18.24
N ASP A 153 1.23 26.06 19.34
CA ASP A 153 1.61 26.68 20.61
C ASP A 153 2.22 25.68 21.62
N ASP A 154 2.21 24.37 21.35
CA ASP A 154 2.76 23.37 22.28
C ASP A 154 3.75 22.40 21.61
N THR A 155 5.00 22.51 22.07
CA THR A 155 6.17 21.71 21.71
C THR A 155 6.04 20.20 21.95
N LYS A 156 4.95 19.73 22.57
CA LYS A 156 4.68 18.30 22.83
C LYS A 156 3.84 17.61 21.73
N PHE A 157 3.34 18.37 20.75
CA PHE A 157 2.49 17.85 19.67
C PHE A 157 3.32 17.55 18.40
N GLY A 158 2.69 17.25 17.27
CA GLY A 158 3.40 16.80 16.05
C GLY A 158 3.30 15.30 15.79
N HIS A 159 2.22 14.68 16.24
CA HIS A 159 2.07 13.24 16.13
C HIS A 159 1.31 12.89 14.88
N ILE A 160 1.92 12.06 14.04
CA ILE A 160 1.24 11.38 12.94
C ILE A 160 1.13 9.89 13.24
N PHE A 161 -0.01 9.32 12.91
CA PHE A 161 -0.33 7.92 13.11
C PHE A 161 -1.39 7.47 12.10
N VAL A 162 -1.68 6.17 12.10
CA VAL A 162 -2.77 5.59 11.32
C VAL A 162 -4.01 5.54 12.18
N GLU A 163 -5.12 6.08 11.72
CA GLU A 163 -6.39 6.05 12.44
C GLU A 163 -7.06 4.68 12.27
N CYS A 164 -6.57 3.70 13.04
CA CYS A 164 -7.09 2.35 12.99
C CYS A 164 -6.95 1.64 14.34
N TRP A 165 -8.02 0.99 14.75
CA TRP A 165 -8.09 0.17 15.97
C TRP A 165 -7.77 -1.30 15.73
N HIS A 166 -7.56 -1.71 14.48
CA HIS A 166 -7.20 -3.08 14.14
C HIS A 166 -5.72 -3.34 14.41
N LYS A 167 -5.44 -4.55 14.90
CA LYS A 167 -4.08 -5.04 15.10
C LYS A 167 -3.55 -5.72 13.84
N ASP A 168 -2.25 -5.59 13.63
CA ASP A 168 -1.52 -6.20 12.52
C ASP A 168 -1.41 -7.73 12.67
N ILE A 169 -0.76 -8.41 11.71
CA ILE A 169 -0.52 -9.86 11.79
C ILE A 169 0.25 -10.32 13.05
N ASN A 170 0.92 -9.41 13.76
CA ASN A 170 1.73 -9.69 14.94
C ASN A 170 1.07 -9.16 16.23
N ASP A 171 -0.26 -8.94 16.22
CA ASP A 171 -1.04 -8.43 17.36
C ASP A 171 -0.61 -7.04 17.86
N SER A 172 0.01 -6.24 16.98
CA SER A 172 0.47 -4.88 17.30
C SER A 172 -0.36 -3.82 16.58
N TYR A 173 -0.64 -2.70 17.25
CA TYR A 173 -1.28 -1.56 16.59
C TYR A 173 -0.34 -0.96 15.54
N ILE A 174 -0.89 -0.69 14.34
CA ILE A 174 -0.13 -0.03 13.27
C ILE A 174 0.11 1.45 13.62
N SER A 175 -0.79 2.04 14.41
CA SER A 175 -0.76 3.44 14.86
C SER A 175 0.36 3.78 15.84
N GLY A 176 1.13 2.78 16.32
CA GLY A 176 2.09 2.87 17.43
C GLY A 176 2.67 4.26 17.65
N TRP A 177 2.24 4.90 18.74
CA TRP A 177 2.72 6.18 19.25
C TRP A 177 4.14 6.04 19.79
#